data_AF-A0A430M9F6-F1
#
_entry.id   AF-A0A430M9F6-F1
#
_cell.length_a   1.000
_cell.length_b   1.000
_cell.length_c   1.000
_cell.angle_alpha   90.00
_cell.angle_beta   90.00
_cell.angle_gamma   90.00
#
_symmetry.space_group_name_H-M   'P 1'
#
loop_
_entity.id
_entity.type
_entity.pdbx_description
1 polymer ?
#
loop_
_entity_poly.entity_id
_entity_poly.type
_entity_poly.pdbx_seq_one_letter_code
_entity_poly.pdbx_strand_id
1 'polypeptide(L)'
;MSAGTAEALILDNPTNPVHNTLYMTGSDKPWARTYKPITNTTSHTFVGGDGIAYANFDGAFLPLLEDDALRMSQPAAPPNSRRWRFEVEADIENWFNTEIVNVVLSAWYVYPPMTQTSHAKPLSEINIPENIDSTFSIYAGNDRFPIAIGEIKRNLLEPDVWLQGGVAHSKRQIKLSQELRGYAHKYQCPQVFCFDGSNLLLLQFRASKAEDLEDERCPVDCWILPMSNSACTMRFGLYRLLTQGWRRCQTKYAPPLSIGGLTMHSREFFNGQPIWKHEGKKSRSHPGGYERSVDTATGALKWTRPGDDEVVWETDAFW
;
A
#
# COMPACT_ATOMS: atom_id res chain seq x y z
N MET A 1 -29.42 -7.70 -11.95
CA MET A 1 -28.52 -6.57 -11.70
C MET A 1 -27.31 -6.77 -12.60
N SER A 2 -26.99 -5.85 -13.51
CA SER A 2 -25.74 -5.97 -14.28
C SER A 2 -24.58 -5.81 -13.31
N ALA A 3 -23.70 -6.81 -13.21
CA ALA A 3 -22.47 -6.68 -12.44
C ALA A 3 -21.64 -5.53 -13.05
N GLY A 4 -21.18 -4.61 -12.20
CA GLY A 4 -20.21 -3.58 -12.61
C GLY A 4 -18.81 -4.20 -12.67
N THR A 5 -17.84 -3.42 -13.15
CA THR A 5 -16.42 -3.78 -13.00
C THR A 5 -15.90 -3.26 -11.66
N ALA A 6 -14.84 -3.89 -11.14
CA ALA A 6 -14.13 -3.40 -9.97
C ALA A 6 -13.63 -1.97 -10.18
N GLU A 7 -13.18 -1.64 -11.39
CA GLU A 7 -12.76 -0.29 -11.79
C GLU A 7 -13.82 0.77 -11.48
N ALA A 8 -15.05 0.56 -11.95
CA ALA A 8 -16.13 1.52 -11.80
C ALA A 8 -16.42 1.82 -10.33
N LEU A 9 -16.37 0.79 -9.48
CA LEU A 9 -16.62 0.95 -8.04
C LEU A 9 -15.40 1.50 -7.29
N ILE A 10 -14.18 1.15 -7.69
CA ILE A 10 -12.94 1.66 -7.09
C ILE A 10 -12.78 3.16 -7.39
N LEU A 11 -13.16 3.61 -8.58
CA LEU A 11 -13.09 5.02 -8.97
C LEU A 11 -14.26 5.86 -8.44
N ASP A 12 -15.26 5.24 -7.82
CA ASP A 12 -16.40 5.93 -7.22
C ASP A 12 -16.29 6.02 -5.69
N ASN A 13 -16.85 7.07 -5.10
CA ASN A 13 -16.84 7.27 -3.65
C ASN A 13 -17.95 6.42 -2.97
N PRO A 14 -17.77 6.03 -1.70
CA PRO A 14 -18.87 5.47 -0.91
C PRO A 14 -20.05 6.44 -0.84
N THR A 15 -21.26 5.93 -1.04
CA THR A 15 -22.50 6.73 -1.08
C THR A 15 -23.39 6.54 0.16
N ASN A 16 -23.11 5.52 0.97
CA ASN A 16 -23.87 5.25 2.18
C ASN A 16 -23.62 6.34 3.23
N PRO A 17 -24.68 6.92 3.85
CA PRO A 17 -24.53 8.02 4.79
C PRO A 17 -23.87 7.58 6.09
N VAL A 18 -23.00 8.44 6.60
CA VAL A 18 -22.24 8.25 7.84
C VAL A 18 -22.61 9.35 8.84
N HIS A 19 -22.96 8.95 10.06
CA HIS A 19 -23.01 9.83 11.22
C HIS A 19 -21.74 9.64 12.06
N ASN A 20 -20.78 10.55 11.92
CA ASN A 20 -19.58 10.56 12.74
C ASN A 20 -19.84 11.30 14.06
N THR A 21 -19.63 10.63 15.20
CA THR A 21 -19.86 11.20 16.54
C THR A 21 -18.75 12.15 17.00
N LEU A 22 -17.64 12.22 16.25
CA LEU A 22 -16.44 13.01 16.56
C LEU A 22 -15.71 12.58 17.84
N TYR A 23 -16.12 11.48 18.48
CA TYR A 23 -15.35 10.90 19.56
C TYR A 23 -13.96 10.51 19.06
N MET A 24 -12.98 10.55 19.95
CA MET A 24 -11.59 10.30 19.61
C MET A 24 -11.07 9.05 20.30
N THR A 25 -10.15 8.35 19.66
CA THR A 25 -9.25 7.41 20.32
C THR A 25 -7.82 7.94 20.32
N GLY A 26 -6.95 7.29 21.08
CA GLY A 26 -5.54 7.64 21.18
C GLY A 26 -4.65 6.53 20.61
N SER A 27 -3.39 6.88 20.38
CA SER A 27 -2.29 5.92 20.21
C SER A 27 -1.34 6.12 21.38
N ASP A 28 -1.10 5.08 22.18
CA ASP A 28 -0.10 5.12 23.26
C ASP A 28 0.34 3.71 23.69
N LYS A 29 0.64 2.86 22.69
CA LYS A 29 1.09 1.49 22.96
C LYS A 29 2.51 1.54 23.57
N PRO A 30 2.75 0.99 24.77
CA PRO A 30 4.05 1.10 25.44
C PRO A 30 5.23 0.60 24.61
N TRP A 31 5.04 -0.49 23.87
CA TRP A 31 6.05 -1.07 22.98
C TRP A 31 6.41 -0.16 21.81
N ALA A 32 5.49 0.69 21.35
CA ALA A 32 5.73 1.56 20.20
C ALA A 32 6.70 2.70 20.53
N ARG A 33 6.79 3.08 21.82
CA ARG A 33 7.63 4.20 22.29
C ARG A 33 9.13 3.99 22.04
N THR A 34 9.56 2.75 21.78
CA THR A 34 10.95 2.43 21.43
C THR A 34 11.30 2.82 20.00
N TYR A 35 10.29 2.96 19.12
CA TYR A 35 10.48 3.35 17.73
C TYR A 35 10.65 4.86 17.60
N LYS A 36 11.40 5.28 16.58
CA LYS A 36 11.54 6.69 16.24
C LYS A 36 10.31 7.19 15.48
N PRO A 37 9.86 8.44 15.70
CA PRO A 37 8.74 8.99 14.95
C PRO A 37 9.03 9.04 13.44
N ILE A 38 7.97 9.14 12.62
CA ILE A 38 8.13 9.29 11.18
C ILE A 38 8.30 10.78 10.87
N THR A 39 9.54 11.21 10.59
CA THR A 39 9.88 12.63 10.36
C THR A 39 10.43 12.91 8.96
N ASN A 40 10.96 11.91 8.25
CA ASN A 40 11.44 12.05 6.87
C ASN A 40 10.31 11.74 5.86
N THR A 41 9.27 12.57 5.85
CA THR A 41 8.08 12.36 5.01
C THR A 41 8.09 13.20 3.75
N THR A 42 7.71 12.62 2.62
CA THR A 42 7.31 13.35 1.41
C THR A 42 5.79 13.23 1.24
N SER A 43 5.06 14.34 1.37
CA SER A 43 3.63 14.36 1.09
C SER A 43 3.37 14.37 -0.41
N HIS A 44 2.48 13.50 -0.86
CA HIS A 44 1.99 13.41 -2.24
C HIS A 44 0.52 13.78 -2.35
N THR A 45 -0.04 14.34 -1.28
CA THR A 45 -1.37 14.97 -1.27
C THR A 45 -1.20 16.47 -1.17
N PHE A 46 -2.03 17.22 -1.90
CA PHE A 46 -2.15 18.67 -1.75
C PHE A 46 -3.62 19.08 -1.81
N VAL A 47 -3.96 20.20 -1.18
CA VAL A 47 -5.29 20.80 -1.25
C VAL A 47 -5.23 21.93 -2.28
N GLY A 48 -6.10 21.86 -3.29
CA GLY A 48 -6.21 22.89 -4.32
C GLY A 48 -6.82 24.19 -3.77
N GLY A 49 -6.74 25.27 -4.57
CA GLY A 49 -7.41 26.53 -4.22
C GLY A 49 -8.94 26.44 -4.18
N ASP A 50 -9.50 25.34 -4.70
CA ASP A 50 -10.91 24.94 -4.64
C ASP A 50 -11.28 24.20 -3.32
N GLY A 51 -10.30 23.93 -2.45
CA GLY A 51 -10.50 23.16 -1.22
C GLY A 51 -10.62 21.66 -1.43
N ILE A 52 -10.36 21.15 -2.64
CA ILE A 52 -10.39 19.72 -2.96
C ILE A 52 -8.99 19.12 -2.70
N ALA A 53 -8.96 17.96 -2.06
CA ALA A 53 -7.73 17.18 -1.91
C ALA A 53 -7.40 16.42 -3.21
N TYR A 54 -6.17 16.57 -3.69
CA TYR A 54 -5.61 15.87 -4.84
C TYR A 54 -4.45 15.00 -4.40
N ALA A 55 -4.31 13.82 -5.00
CA ALA A 55 -3.27 12.86 -4.68
C ALA A 55 -2.53 12.42 -5.95
N ASN A 56 -1.20 12.48 -5.92
CA ASN A 56 -0.34 11.98 -6.99
C ASN A 56 0.33 10.67 -6.55
N PHE A 57 0.05 9.57 -7.23
CA PHE A 57 0.71 8.29 -6.92
C PHE A 57 1.94 8.04 -7.80
N ASP A 58 1.97 8.58 -9.02
CA ASP A 58 2.94 8.19 -10.05
C ASP A 58 4.35 8.76 -9.79
N GLY A 59 4.48 9.72 -8.87
CA GLY A 59 5.77 10.22 -8.38
C GLY A 59 6.49 9.31 -7.39
N ALA A 60 5.80 8.30 -6.82
CA ALA A 60 6.35 7.46 -5.75
C ALA A 60 6.05 5.97 -5.90
N PHE A 61 4.89 5.63 -6.46
CA PHE A 61 4.50 4.27 -6.77
C PHE A 61 4.93 3.91 -8.18
N LEU A 62 5.23 2.63 -8.42
CA LEU A 62 5.33 2.12 -9.79
C LEU A 62 4.01 2.38 -10.54
N PRO A 63 4.07 2.60 -11.86
CA PRO A 63 2.87 2.81 -12.67
C PRO A 63 1.95 1.59 -12.62
N LEU A 64 0.69 1.80 -12.97
CA LEU A 64 -0.21 0.69 -13.27
C LEU A 64 0.34 -0.08 -14.47
N LEU A 65 0.40 -1.40 -14.36
CA LEU A 65 0.86 -2.31 -15.41
C LEU A 65 -0.33 -3.09 -15.98
N GLU A 66 -0.08 -3.93 -16.98
CA GLU A 66 -1.15 -4.61 -17.71
C GLU A 66 -2.02 -5.54 -16.83
N ASP A 67 -1.48 -6.12 -15.76
CA ASP A 67 -2.27 -6.92 -14.81
C ASP A 67 -3.19 -6.07 -13.93
N ASP A 68 -2.95 -4.77 -13.80
CA ASP A 68 -3.93 -3.87 -13.16
C ASP A 68 -5.21 -3.79 -13.99
N ALA A 69 -5.13 -3.82 -15.33
CA ALA A 69 -6.33 -3.86 -16.18
C ALA A 69 -7.12 -5.16 -15.98
N LEU A 70 -6.42 -6.30 -15.82
CA LEU A 70 -7.07 -7.58 -15.51
C LEU A 70 -7.82 -7.53 -14.17
N ARG A 71 -7.18 -7.00 -13.12
CA ARG A 71 -7.79 -6.79 -11.80
C ARG A 71 -8.98 -5.85 -11.87
N MET A 72 -8.83 -4.70 -12.52
CA MET A 72 -9.87 -3.68 -12.65
C MET A 72 -11.09 -4.16 -13.46
N SER A 73 -10.88 -5.07 -14.42
CA SER A 73 -11.95 -5.68 -15.22
C SER A 73 -12.78 -6.74 -14.46
N GLN A 74 -12.36 -7.14 -13.25
CA GLN A 74 -13.06 -8.18 -12.50
C GLN A 74 -14.52 -7.78 -12.21
N PRO A 75 -15.47 -8.73 -12.25
CA PRO A 75 -16.84 -8.48 -11.85
C PRO A 75 -16.92 -8.02 -10.40
N ALA A 76 -17.70 -6.97 -10.14
CA ALA A 76 -17.90 -6.44 -8.80
C ALA A 76 -19.35 -6.03 -8.57
N ALA A 77 -19.75 -6.05 -7.30
CA ALA A 77 -21.05 -5.58 -6.84
C ALA A 77 -20.87 -4.43 -5.85
N PRO A 78 -21.73 -3.40 -5.90
CA PRO A 78 -21.67 -2.31 -4.94
C PRO A 78 -22.03 -2.82 -3.53
N PRO A 79 -21.54 -2.15 -2.47
CA PRO A 79 -22.00 -2.39 -1.10
C PRO A 79 -23.51 -2.21 -0.99
N ASN A 80 -24.15 -3.01 -0.14
CA ASN A 80 -25.58 -2.86 0.16
C ASN A 80 -25.87 -1.50 0.79
N SER A 81 -27.04 -0.93 0.50
CA SER A 81 -27.46 0.34 1.11
C SER A 81 -27.58 0.20 2.63
N ARG A 82 -26.90 1.08 3.36
CA ARG A 82 -26.85 1.07 4.83
C ARG A 82 -26.65 2.48 5.37
N ARG A 83 -27.09 2.72 6.62
CA ARG A 83 -26.72 3.92 7.38
C ARG A 83 -25.71 3.54 8.46
N TRP A 84 -24.69 4.35 8.61
CA TRP A 84 -23.60 4.11 9.54
C TRP A 84 -23.57 5.15 10.65
N ARG A 85 -23.18 4.72 11.84
CA ARG A 85 -22.91 5.59 12.99
C ARG A 85 -21.58 5.16 13.59
N PHE A 86 -20.61 6.07 13.65
CA PHE A 86 -19.29 5.78 14.21
C PHE A 86 -19.29 6.05 15.70
N GLU A 87 -19.73 5.08 16.50
CA GLU A 87 -19.76 5.19 17.95
C GLU A 87 -18.46 4.66 18.56
N VAL A 88 -17.94 3.55 18.04
CA VAL A 88 -16.67 2.92 18.47
C VAL A 88 -15.74 2.65 17.27
N GLU A 89 -14.46 2.31 17.54
CA GLU A 89 -13.50 1.94 16.49
C GLU A 89 -13.99 0.76 15.64
N ALA A 90 -14.67 -0.21 16.25
CA ALA A 90 -15.23 -1.35 15.53
C ALA A 90 -16.29 -0.96 14.48
N ASP A 91 -17.03 0.14 14.69
CA ASP A 91 -17.99 0.64 13.68
C ASP A 91 -17.27 1.21 12.46
N ILE A 92 -16.14 1.91 12.71
CA ILE A 92 -15.27 2.47 11.68
C ILE A 92 -14.60 1.36 10.89
N GLU A 93 -14.08 0.34 11.58
CA GLU A 93 -13.50 -0.84 10.94
C GLU A 93 -14.53 -1.55 10.05
N ASN A 94 -15.75 -1.78 10.56
CA ASN A 94 -16.81 -2.44 9.81
C ASN A 94 -17.22 -1.64 8.57
N TRP A 95 -17.31 -0.31 8.70
CA TRP A 95 -17.55 0.58 7.57
C TRP A 95 -16.43 0.50 6.54
N PHE A 96 -15.17 0.61 6.99
CA PHE A 96 -14.01 0.58 6.10
C PHE A 96 -13.94 -0.73 5.33
N ASN A 97 -14.18 -1.85 6.02
CA ASN A 97 -14.23 -3.16 5.39
C ASN A 97 -15.37 -3.26 4.36
N THR A 98 -16.56 -2.79 4.72
CA THR A 98 -17.74 -2.88 3.84
C THR A 98 -17.65 -1.97 2.62
N GLU A 99 -17.28 -0.72 2.83
CA GLU A 99 -17.36 0.34 1.82
C GLU A 99 -16.09 0.49 0.99
N ILE A 100 -14.94 0.10 1.54
CA ILE A 100 -13.62 0.28 0.90
C ILE A 100 -13.01 -1.08 0.58
N VAL A 101 -12.73 -1.90 1.59
CA VAL A 101 -11.94 -3.13 1.42
C VAL A 101 -12.64 -4.14 0.52
N ASN A 102 -13.92 -4.45 0.76
CA ASN A 102 -14.67 -5.42 -0.04
C ASN A 102 -14.72 -5.02 -1.52
N VAL A 103 -14.87 -3.73 -1.80
CA VAL A 103 -14.85 -3.21 -3.17
C VAL A 103 -13.47 -3.38 -3.80
N VAL A 104 -12.41 -2.99 -3.08
CA VAL A 104 -11.03 -3.12 -3.59
C VAL A 104 -10.65 -4.59 -3.80
N LEU A 105 -10.98 -5.49 -2.86
CA LEU A 105 -10.65 -6.91 -2.95
C LEU A 105 -11.41 -7.64 -4.06
N SER A 106 -12.52 -7.11 -4.57
CA SER A 106 -13.15 -7.66 -5.77
C SER A 106 -12.21 -7.67 -6.98
N ALA A 107 -11.32 -6.67 -7.09
CA ALA A 107 -10.29 -6.61 -8.13
C ALA A 107 -9.20 -7.68 -7.94
N TRP A 108 -9.00 -8.14 -6.71
CA TRP A 108 -7.98 -9.10 -6.31
C TRP A 108 -8.53 -10.50 -6.11
N TYR A 109 -9.68 -10.81 -6.71
CA TYR A 109 -10.27 -12.15 -6.57
C TYR A 109 -9.48 -13.23 -7.32
N VAL A 110 -8.93 -12.88 -8.50
CA VAL A 110 -8.27 -13.85 -9.40
C VAL A 110 -6.78 -13.56 -9.63
N TYR A 111 -6.35 -12.29 -9.71
CA TYR A 111 -5.04 -11.93 -10.28
C TYR A 111 -4.07 -11.18 -9.34
N PRO A 112 -3.32 -11.88 -8.46
CA PRO A 112 -3.66 -13.16 -7.85
C PRO A 112 -4.72 -12.97 -6.73
N PRO A 113 -5.29 -14.06 -6.18
CA PRO A 113 -6.21 -13.98 -5.05
C PRO A 113 -5.54 -13.36 -3.81
N MET A 114 -6.14 -12.33 -3.24
CA MET A 114 -5.65 -11.69 -2.01
C MET A 114 -6.51 -12.02 -0.79
N THR A 115 -5.83 -12.33 0.32
CA THR A 115 -6.46 -12.62 1.61
C THR A 115 -6.29 -11.44 2.56
N GLN A 116 -7.40 -10.95 3.10
CA GLN A 116 -7.42 -10.10 4.29
C GLN A 116 -7.52 -10.96 5.55
N THR A 117 -6.82 -10.57 6.61
CA THR A 117 -7.06 -11.08 7.96
C THR A 117 -7.10 -9.92 8.94
N SER A 118 -8.09 -9.90 9.81
CA SER A 118 -8.24 -8.88 10.85
C SER A 118 -7.67 -9.33 12.18
N HIS A 119 -7.16 -8.38 12.97
CA HIS A 119 -6.67 -8.59 14.34
C HIS A 119 -5.65 -9.74 14.46
N ALA A 120 -4.75 -9.83 13.47
CA ALA A 120 -3.79 -10.93 13.36
C ALA A 120 -2.39 -10.50 13.78
N LYS A 121 -1.58 -11.47 14.21
CA LYS A 121 -0.14 -11.36 14.44
C LYS A 121 0.62 -11.32 13.11
N PRO A 122 1.91 -10.91 13.11
CA PRO A 122 2.76 -11.03 11.93
C PRO A 122 2.80 -12.44 11.37
N LEU A 123 2.97 -12.53 10.05
CA LEU A 123 3.23 -13.77 9.33
C LEU A 123 4.69 -14.19 9.53
N SER A 124 5.05 -14.55 10.75
CA SER A 124 6.40 -14.93 11.15
C SER A 124 6.38 -16.13 12.08
N GLU A 125 7.43 -16.96 12.00
CA GLU A 125 7.69 -18.02 12.98
C GLU A 125 8.05 -17.45 14.35
N ILE A 126 8.54 -16.20 14.38
CA ILE A 126 8.84 -15.49 15.61
C ILE A 126 7.53 -15.02 16.24
N ASN A 127 7.29 -15.43 17.48
CA ASN A 127 6.10 -15.02 18.23
C ASN A 127 6.18 -13.52 18.59
N ILE A 128 5.52 -12.69 17.80
CA ILE A 128 5.33 -11.26 18.05
C ILE A 128 3.92 -11.05 18.61
N PRO A 129 3.76 -10.47 19.82
CA PRO A 129 2.46 -10.37 20.48
C PRO A 129 1.56 -9.26 19.91
N GLU A 130 2.10 -8.32 19.15
CA GLU A 130 1.35 -7.18 18.65
C GLU A 130 0.50 -7.51 17.41
N ASN A 131 -0.81 -7.40 17.57
CA ASN A 131 -1.77 -7.53 16.48
C ASN A 131 -1.97 -6.20 15.76
N ILE A 132 -2.25 -6.27 14.47
CA ILE A 132 -2.71 -5.15 13.64
C ILE A 132 -4.15 -5.41 13.19
N ASP A 133 -4.94 -4.34 13.05
CA ASP A 133 -6.37 -4.46 12.74
C ASP A 133 -6.61 -5.09 11.37
N SER A 134 -5.76 -4.83 10.38
CA SER A 134 -5.87 -5.41 9.04
C SER A 134 -4.53 -5.79 8.44
N THR A 135 -4.43 -7.03 7.97
CA THR A 135 -3.31 -7.52 7.15
C THR A 135 -3.84 -8.01 5.81
N PHE A 136 -3.30 -7.46 4.73
CA PHE A 136 -3.50 -7.95 3.37
C PHE A 136 -2.33 -8.82 2.98
N SER A 137 -2.59 -9.93 2.31
CA SER A 137 -1.56 -10.92 2.02
C SER A 137 -1.91 -11.79 0.84
N ILE A 138 -0.89 -12.42 0.28
CA ILE A 138 -1.00 -13.35 -0.82
C ILE A 138 -0.14 -14.58 -0.54
N TYR A 139 -0.42 -15.65 -1.28
CA TYR A 139 0.43 -16.83 -1.31
C TYR A 139 1.32 -16.79 -2.56
N ALA A 140 2.61 -17.12 -2.40
CA ALA A 140 3.46 -17.53 -3.51
C ALA A 140 4.09 -18.86 -3.14
N GLY A 141 3.70 -19.93 -3.83
CA GLY A 141 3.93 -21.29 -3.36
C GLY A 141 3.22 -21.53 -2.03
N ASN A 142 3.94 -22.06 -1.03
CA ASN A 142 3.41 -22.34 0.31
C ASN A 142 3.56 -21.16 1.28
N ASP A 143 4.29 -20.12 0.88
CA ASP A 143 4.60 -18.99 1.73
C ASP A 143 3.55 -17.89 1.59
N ARG A 144 3.20 -17.29 2.73
CA ARG A 144 2.25 -16.17 2.80
C ARG A 144 3.00 -14.87 3.07
N PHE A 145 2.76 -13.85 2.24
CA PHE A 145 3.46 -12.58 2.33
C PHE A 145 2.52 -11.44 2.68
N PRO A 146 2.91 -10.53 3.60
CA PRO A 146 2.17 -9.31 3.82
C PRO A 146 2.35 -8.39 2.61
N ILE A 147 1.23 -7.90 2.06
CA ILE A 147 1.17 -6.92 0.97
C ILE A 147 1.09 -5.52 1.57
N ALA A 148 0.10 -5.30 2.42
CA ALA A 148 -0.06 -4.08 3.19
C ALA A 148 -0.64 -4.41 4.56
N ILE A 149 -0.42 -3.54 5.52
CA ILE A 149 -0.97 -3.64 6.87
C ILE A 149 -1.62 -2.32 7.25
N GLY A 150 -2.61 -2.34 8.14
CA GLY A 150 -3.14 -1.07 8.64
C GLY A 150 -3.95 -1.15 9.91
N GLU A 151 -4.05 0.02 10.51
CA GLU A 151 -4.66 0.25 11.80
C GLU A 151 -5.92 1.10 11.62
N ILE A 152 -6.94 0.84 12.43
CA ILE A 152 -8.16 1.61 12.51
C ILE A 152 -8.11 2.44 13.79
N LYS A 153 -8.39 3.73 13.66
CA LYS A 153 -8.49 4.68 14.78
C LYS A 153 -9.81 5.42 14.69
N ARG A 154 -10.04 6.35 15.62
CA ARG A 154 -11.23 7.19 15.65
C ARG A 154 -10.85 8.66 15.75
N ASN A 155 -11.04 9.39 14.66
CA ASN A 155 -10.78 10.82 14.49
C ASN A 155 -9.40 11.27 15.00
N LEU A 156 -8.39 10.41 14.85
CA LEU A 156 -7.05 10.60 15.42
C LEU A 156 -6.12 11.41 14.50
N LEU A 157 -6.30 11.31 13.19
CA LEU A 157 -5.39 11.90 12.21
C LEU A 157 -5.55 13.42 12.19
N GLU A 158 -4.42 14.12 12.09
CA GLU A 158 -4.36 15.57 11.91
C GLU A 158 -3.84 15.84 10.49
N PRO A 159 -4.72 16.04 9.49
CA PRO A 159 -4.30 16.08 8.09
C PRO A 159 -3.22 17.12 7.79
N ASP A 160 -3.38 18.33 8.31
CA ASP A 160 -2.42 19.43 8.11
C ASP A 160 -1.02 19.07 8.61
N VAL A 161 -0.93 18.30 9.71
CA VAL A 161 0.34 17.86 10.29
C VAL A 161 1.06 16.88 9.36
N TRP A 162 0.34 15.95 8.74
CA TRP A 162 0.94 14.99 7.79
C TRP A 162 1.29 15.66 6.45
N LEU A 163 0.41 16.53 5.95
CA LEU A 163 0.62 17.25 4.69
C LEU A 163 1.87 18.15 4.73
N GLN A 164 2.12 18.79 5.87
CA GLN A 164 3.25 19.71 6.04
C GLN A 164 4.54 19.03 6.52
N GLY A 165 4.54 17.70 6.70
CA GLY A 165 5.66 16.98 7.32
C GLY A 165 5.90 17.36 8.79
N GLY A 166 4.88 17.89 9.45
CA GLY A 166 4.93 18.43 10.81
C GLY A 166 4.71 17.39 11.92
N VAL A 167 4.82 16.08 11.64
CA VAL A 167 4.53 14.99 12.61
C VAL A 167 5.23 15.21 13.96
N ALA A 168 6.49 15.69 13.94
CA ALA A 168 7.27 16.00 15.14
C ALA A 168 6.70 17.12 16.03
N HIS A 169 5.73 17.91 15.54
CA HIS A 169 5.12 19.01 16.27
C HIS A 169 3.82 18.63 16.99
N SER A 170 3.26 17.46 16.72
CA SER A 170 2.06 16.96 17.40
C SER A 170 2.37 15.73 18.24
N LYS A 171 2.25 15.84 19.57
CA LYS A 171 2.47 14.70 20.48
C LYS A 171 1.62 13.48 20.13
N ARG A 172 0.42 13.72 19.61
CA ARG A 172 -0.51 12.67 19.19
C ARG A 172 -0.03 11.97 17.91
N GLN A 173 0.36 12.76 16.89
CA GLN A 173 0.89 12.19 15.65
C GLN A 173 2.26 11.54 15.84
N ILE A 174 3.09 12.03 16.79
CA ILE A 174 4.31 11.33 17.21
C ILE A 174 3.97 9.90 17.63
N LYS A 175 3.06 9.72 18.59
CA LYS A 175 2.73 8.38 19.12
C LYS A 175 2.15 7.47 18.02
N LEU A 176 1.23 8.01 17.20
CA LEU A 176 0.69 7.27 16.06
C LEU A 176 1.80 6.86 15.08
N SER A 177 2.70 7.78 14.70
CA SER A 177 3.77 7.50 13.75
C SER A 177 4.75 6.44 14.27
N GLN A 178 5.04 6.44 15.58
CA GLN A 178 5.87 5.42 16.22
C GLN A 178 5.20 4.05 16.17
N GLU A 179 3.88 4.01 16.42
CA GLU A 179 3.08 2.78 16.30
C GLU A 179 3.09 2.25 14.87
N LEU A 180 2.81 3.09 13.87
CA LEU A 180 2.80 2.70 12.45
C LEU A 180 4.18 2.23 11.96
N ARG A 181 5.27 2.91 12.33
CA ARG A 181 6.64 2.44 12.04
C ARG A 181 6.93 1.10 12.71
N GLY A 182 6.55 0.98 13.97
CA GLY A 182 6.73 -0.24 14.72
C GLY A 182 6.02 -1.43 14.11
N TYR A 183 4.81 -1.22 13.58
CA TYR A 183 4.11 -2.22 12.78
C TYR A 183 4.82 -2.51 11.47
N ALA A 184 5.23 -1.50 10.71
CA ALA A 184 5.98 -1.69 9.47
C ALA A 184 7.17 -2.63 9.68
N HIS A 185 7.98 -2.35 10.70
CA HIS A 185 9.16 -3.15 11.05
C HIS A 185 8.79 -4.57 11.49
N LYS A 186 7.89 -4.72 12.46
CA LYS A 186 7.50 -6.05 13.01
C LYS A 186 6.87 -6.97 11.98
N TYR A 187 6.11 -6.42 11.04
CA TYR A 187 5.45 -7.15 9.96
C TYR A 187 6.30 -7.21 8.69
N GLN A 188 7.49 -6.59 8.69
CA GLN A 188 8.36 -6.44 7.52
C GLN A 188 7.59 -5.94 6.28
N CYS A 189 6.67 -5.00 6.48
CA CYS A 189 5.74 -4.52 5.47
C CYS A 189 5.84 -3.00 5.31
N PRO A 190 6.63 -2.52 4.33
CA PRO A 190 6.71 -1.11 3.95
C PRO A 190 5.40 -0.39 3.59
N GLN A 191 4.33 -1.10 3.21
CA GLN A 191 3.05 -0.50 2.84
C GLN A 191 2.12 -0.52 4.05
N VAL A 192 1.92 0.65 4.63
CA VAL A 192 1.13 0.83 5.85
C VAL A 192 -0.01 1.80 5.58
N PHE A 193 -1.18 1.55 6.16
CA PHE A 193 -2.25 2.54 6.19
C PHE A 193 -2.81 2.75 7.60
N CYS A 194 -3.47 3.88 7.80
CA CYS A 194 -4.27 4.16 8.98
C CYS A 194 -5.56 4.84 8.54
N PHE A 195 -6.71 4.32 8.97
CA PHE A 195 -7.99 4.97 8.72
C PHE A 195 -8.64 5.36 10.05
N ASP A 196 -9.10 6.60 10.17
CA ASP A 196 -9.63 7.11 11.43
C ASP A 196 -11.13 7.41 11.41
N GLY A 197 -11.86 6.99 10.38
CA GLY A 197 -13.27 7.34 10.20
C GLY A 197 -13.51 8.66 9.49
N SER A 198 -12.46 9.44 9.20
CA SER A 198 -12.55 10.68 8.42
C SER A 198 -11.50 10.76 7.32
N ASN A 199 -10.29 10.28 7.58
CA ASN A 199 -9.16 10.34 6.68
C ASN A 199 -8.48 8.97 6.58
N LEU A 200 -8.00 8.64 5.39
CA LEU A 200 -7.14 7.49 5.11
C LEU A 200 -5.71 8.00 4.89
N LEU A 201 -4.82 7.69 5.83
CA LEU A 201 -3.38 7.87 5.71
C LEU A 201 -2.78 6.64 5.02
N LEU A 202 -2.00 6.84 3.96
CA LEU A 202 -1.22 5.80 3.29
C LEU A 202 0.26 6.14 3.42
N LEU A 203 1.08 5.15 3.75
CA LEU A 203 2.51 5.28 3.93
C LEU A 203 3.25 4.21 3.11
N GLN A 204 4.32 4.62 2.44
CA GLN A 204 5.30 3.71 1.88
C GLN A 204 6.69 4.06 2.40
N PHE A 205 7.25 3.15 3.21
CA PHE A 205 8.62 3.27 3.68
C PHE A 205 9.59 2.88 2.55
N ARG A 206 10.45 3.79 2.11
CA ARG A 206 11.48 3.55 1.08
C ARG A 206 12.72 2.85 1.67
N ALA A 207 12.49 1.81 2.45
CA ALA A 207 13.52 0.98 3.05
C ALA A 207 14.28 0.19 1.98
N SER A 208 15.61 0.15 2.06
CA SER A 208 16.42 -0.67 1.14
C SER A 208 16.51 -2.13 1.60
N LYS A 209 16.33 -2.36 2.90
CA LYS A 209 16.23 -3.68 3.55
C LYS A 209 15.20 -3.64 4.68
N ALA A 210 14.80 -4.79 5.20
CA ALA A 210 13.79 -4.87 6.26
C ALA A 210 14.21 -4.11 7.53
N GLU A 211 15.50 -4.13 7.88
CA GLU A 211 16.04 -3.45 9.05
C GLU A 211 15.94 -1.92 8.93
N ASP A 212 16.00 -1.38 7.70
CA ASP A 212 15.93 0.07 7.47
C ASP A 212 14.55 0.66 7.84
N LEU A 213 13.52 -0.17 8.05
CA LEU A 213 12.20 0.27 8.49
C LEU A 213 12.24 0.94 9.87
N GLU A 214 13.20 0.58 10.73
CA GLU A 214 13.36 1.19 12.05
C GLU A 214 14.15 2.51 12.01
N ASP A 215 14.94 2.75 10.95
CA ASP A 215 15.77 3.95 10.80
C ASP A 215 14.89 5.20 10.65
N GLU A 216 15.08 6.18 11.52
CA GLU A 216 14.38 7.46 11.48
C GLU A 216 14.63 8.24 10.18
N ARG A 217 15.75 7.97 9.51
CA ARG A 217 16.13 8.57 8.23
C ARG A 217 15.52 7.86 7.04
N CYS A 218 14.86 6.70 7.22
CA CYS A 218 14.14 6.03 6.15
C CYS A 218 13.12 7.01 5.53
N PRO A 219 13.23 7.33 4.22
CA PRO A 219 12.26 8.20 3.57
C PRO A 219 10.89 7.52 3.53
N VAL A 220 9.83 8.28 3.80
CA VAL A 220 8.45 7.76 3.79
C VAL A 220 7.60 8.60 2.85
N ASP A 221 7.04 7.98 1.82
CA ASP A 221 6.00 8.60 1.00
C ASP A 221 4.68 8.59 1.77
N CYS A 222 3.95 9.70 1.74
CA CYS A 222 2.73 9.91 2.52
C CYS A 222 1.59 10.44 1.66
N TRP A 223 0.40 9.85 1.79
CA TRP A 223 -0.86 10.37 1.25
C TRP A 223 -1.90 10.46 2.35
N ILE A 224 -2.73 11.49 2.32
CA ILE A 224 -3.88 11.59 3.21
C ILE A 224 -5.13 11.89 2.40
N LEU A 225 -6.05 10.94 2.39
CA LEU A 225 -7.26 11.00 1.56
C LEU A 225 -8.45 11.22 2.48
N PRO A 226 -9.10 12.40 2.44
CA PRO A 226 -10.31 12.61 3.22
C PRO A 226 -11.47 11.82 2.60
N MET A 227 -12.40 11.37 3.44
CA MET A 227 -13.60 10.63 3.00
C MET A 227 -14.49 11.47 2.06
N SER A 228 -14.48 12.78 2.23
CA SER A 228 -15.21 13.75 1.42
C SER A 228 -14.27 14.86 0.94
N ASN A 229 -14.65 15.58 -0.11
CA ASN A 229 -13.87 16.68 -0.70
C ASN A 229 -12.49 16.24 -1.22
N SER A 230 -12.42 15.06 -1.84
CA SER A 230 -11.23 14.53 -2.49
C SER A 230 -11.52 14.21 -3.95
N ALA A 231 -10.62 14.58 -4.84
CA ALA A 231 -10.64 14.16 -6.25
C ALA A 231 -10.22 12.69 -6.41
N CYS A 232 -9.50 12.14 -5.42
CA CYS A 232 -9.11 10.73 -5.37
C CYS A 232 -9.97 9.98 -4.35
N THR A 233 -10.54 8.84 -4.74
CA THR A 233 -11.27 8.00 -3.80
C THR A 233 -10.32 7.26 -2.85
N MET A 234 -10.79 6.98 -1.63
CA MET A 234 -10.04 6.12 -0.69
C MET A 234 -9.88 4.68 -1.22
N ARG A 235 -10.86 4.20 -2.01
CA ARG A 235 -10.80 2.89 -2.69
C ARG A 235 -9.62 2.83 -3.66
N PHE A 236 -9.45 3.85 -4.50
CA PHE A 236 -8.33 3.91 -5.43
C PHE A 236 -6.99 4.04 -4.69
N GLY A 237 -6.93 4.85 -3.63
CA GLY A 237 -5.75 4.94 -2.78
C GLY A 237 -5.33 3.61 -2.17
N LEU A 238 -6.27 2.87 -1.56
CA LEU A 238 -6.01 1.54 -1.02
C LEU A 238 -5.59 0.56 -2.13
N TYR A 239 -6.27 0.56 -3.28
CA TYR A 239 -5.89 -0.27 -4.44
C TYR A 239 -4.43 -0.01 -4.84
N ARG A 240 -4.04 1.25 -5.00
CA ARG A 240 -2.66 1.62 -5.36
C ARG A 240 -1.64 1.15 -4.33
N LEU A 241 -1.95 1.26 -3.04
CA LEU A 241 -1.09 0.75 -1.95
C LEU A 241 -0.91 -0.78 -2.04
N LEU A 242 -2.01 -1.52 -2.25
CA LEU A 242 -1.99 -2.97 -2.41
C LEU A 242 -1.20 -3.40 -3.65
N THR A 243 -1.36 -2.70 -4.78
CA THR A 243 -0.57 -2.95 -5.99
C THR A 243 0.92 -2.81 -5.72
N GLN A 244 1.36 -1.78 -5.00
CA GLN A 244 2.80 -1.63 -4.69
C GLN A 244 3.32 -2.72 -3.77
N GLY A 245 2.56 -3.09 -2.74
CA GLY A 245 2.91 -4.22 -1.89
C GLY A 245 3.03 -5.52 -2.69
N TRP A 246 2.15 -5.71 -3.68
CA TRP A 246 2.23 -6.85 -4.59
C TRP A 246 3.51 -6.82 -5.43
N ARG A 247 3.86 -5.68 -6.04
CA ARG A 247 5.10 -5.56 -6.84
C ARG A 247 6.35 -5.94 -6.06
N ARG A 248 6.40 -5.56 -4.78
CA ARG A 248 7.46 -6.02 -3.87
C ARG A 248 7.46 -7.55 -3.78
N CYS A 249 6.31 -8.13 -3.42
CA CYS A 249 6.21 -9.56 -3.13
C CYS A 249 6.46 -10.45 -4.35
N GLN A 250 6.11 -10.02 -5.57
CA GLN A 250 6.43 -10.75 -6.81
C GLN A 250 7.92 -11.09 -6.92
N THR A 251 8.80 -10.25 -6.39
CA THR A 251 10.25 -10.40 -6.58
C THR A 251 10.99 -11.01 -5.40
N LYS A 252 10.30 -11.34 -4.31
CA LYS A 252 10.94 -11.73 -3.04
C LYS A 252 11.86 -12.94 -3.18
N TYR A 253 11.48 -13.90 -4.03
CA TYR A 253 12.28 -15.09 -4.34
C TYR A 253 12.71 -15.18 -5.80
N ALA A 254 12.62 -14.07 -6.52
CA ALA A 254 13.11 -14.01 -7.90
C ALA A 254 14.61 -14.34 -7.93
N PRO A 255 15.06 -15.26 -8.79
CA PRO A 255 16.46 -15.61 -8.91
C PRO A 255 17.31 -14.37 -9.30
N PRO A 256 18.64 -14.43 -9.14
CA PRO A 256 19.53 -13.42 -9.70
C PRO A 256 19.20 -13.18 -11.18
N LEU A 257 18.96 -11.91 -11.54
CA LEU A 257 18.53 -11.52 -12.87
C LEU A 257 19.75 -11.02 -13.68
N SER A 258 19.97 -11.63 -14.85
CA SER A 258 20.97 -11.19 -15.82
C SER A 258 20.31 -10.94 -17.17
N ILE A 259 20.51 -9.76 -17.74
CA ILE A 259 19.89 -9.32 -19.00
C ILE A 259 20.94 -8.61 -19.83
N GLY A 260 21.04 -8.91 -21.13
CA GLY A 260 21.98 -8.22 -22.03
C GLY A 260 23.44 -8.23 -21.55
N GLY A 261 23.88 -9.31 -20.89
CA GLY A 261 25.23 -9.45 -20.33
C GLY A 261 25.48 -8.69 -19.02
N LEU A 262 24.48 -8.00 -18.47
CA LEU A 262 24.58 -7.30 -17.19
C LEU A 262 23.78 -8.04 -16.12
N THR A 263 24.39 -8.27 -14.96
CA THR A 263 23.72 -8.83 -13.78
C THR A 263 23.22 -7.69 -12.89
N MET A 264 21.98 -7.81 -12.42
CA MET A 264 21.38 -6.90 -11.45
C MET A 264 22.27 -6.76 -10.19
N HIS A 265 22.41 -5.53 -9.68
CA HIS A 265 23.22 -5.25 -8.49
C HIS A 265 22.47 -5.55 -7.18
N SER A 266 21.20 -5.15 -7.09
CA SER A 266 20.35 -5.34 -5.91
C SER A 266 18.88 -5.15 -6.28
N ARG A 267 17.95 -5.38 -5.35
CA ARG A 267 16.53 -4.96 -5.45
C ARG A 267 16.19 -3.97 -4.35
N GLU A 268 15.25 -3.09 -4.64
CA GLU A 268 14.61 -2.25 -3.64
C GLU A 268 13.62 -3.08 -2.82
N PHE A 269 13.79 -3.07 -1.50
CA PHE A 269 12.95 -3.86 -0.60
C PHE A 269 11.49 -3.39 -0.59
N PHE A 270 11.20 -2.12 -0.84
CA PHE A 270 9.84 -1.59 -0.71
C PHE A 270 8.93 -1.78 -1.93
N ASN A 271 9.47 -1.97 -3.13
CA ASN A 271 8.70 -2.11 -4.38
C ASN A 271 9.18 -3.26 -5.29
N GLY A 272 10.28 -3.94 -4.94
CA GLY A 272 10.85 -5.04 -5.70
C GLY A 272 11.61 -4.63 -6.97
N GLN A 273 11.80 -3.34 -7.24
CA GLN A 273 12.44 -2.89 -8.48
C GLN A 273 13.94 -3.23 -8.47
N PRO A 274 14.46 -3.82 -9.56
CA PRO A 274 15.90 -4.08 -9.66
C PRO A 274 16.69 -2.79 -9.83
N ILE A 275 17.87 -2.79 -9.23
CA ILE A 275 18.89 -1.76 -9.37
C ILE A 275 20.02 -2.32 -10.22
N TRP A 276 20.30 -1.62 -11.30
CA TRP A 276 21.40 -1.90 -12.21
C TRP A 276 22.60 -1.06 -11.84
N LYS A 277 23.82 -1.61 -11.97
CA LYS A 277 25.06 -0.86 -11.79
C LYS A 277 25.89 -0.96 -13.06
N HIS A 278 26.10 0.17 -13.72
CA HIS A 278 26.88 0.25 -14.96
C HIS A 278 27.80 1.48 -14.89
N GLU A 279 29.07 1.30 -15.24
CA GLU A 279 30.09 2.36 -15.17
C GLU A 279 30.11 3.12 -13.82
N GLY A 280 29.92 2.37 -12.72
CA GLY A 280 29.90 2.93 -11.36
C GLY A 280 28.60 3.62 -10.95
N LYS A 281 27.66 3.87 -11.86
CA LYS A 281 26.36 4.50 -11.58
C LYS A 281 25.28 3.46 -11.31
N LYS A 282 24.44 3.72 -10.30
CA LYS A 282 23.24 2.91 -10.00
C LYS A 282 22.03 3.53 -10.70
N SER A 283 21.20 2.68 -11.31
CA SER A 283 19.98 3.10 -12.02
C SER A 283 18.87 2.07 -11.82
N ARG A 284 17.63 2.53 -11.82
CA ARG A 284 16.43 1.67 -11.86
C ARG A 284 16.10 1.21 -13.28
N SER A 285 16.51 1.97 -14.29
CA SER A 285 16.39 1.61 -15.70
C SER A 285 17.59 0.80 -16.16
N HIS A 286 17.35 -0.24 -16.96
CA HIS A 286 18.42 -1.05 -17.52
C HIS A 286 19.22 -0.25 -18.57
N PRO A 287 20.56 -0.19 -18.52
CA PRO A 287 21.37 0.65 -19.41
C PRO A 287 21.28 0.24 -20.89
N GLY A 288 21.03 -1.04 -21.17
CA GLY A 288 20.82 -1.58 -22.52
C GLY A 288 19.43 -1.32 -23.13
N GLY A 289 18.58 -0.50 -22.50
CA GLY A 289 17.26 -0.16 -23.03
C GLY A 289 16.19 -1.25 -22.88
N TYR A 290 16.38 -2.19 -21.95
CA TYR A 290 15.36 -3.19 -21.62
C TYR A 290 14.30 -2.56 -20.71
N GLU A 291 13.05 -2.91 -20.98
CA GLU A 291 11.87 -2.45 -20.26
C GLU A 291 11.23 -3.62 -19.52
N ARG A 292 10.76 -3.33 -18.30
CA ARG A 292 10.11 -4.31 -17.43
C ARG A 292 8.60 -4.21 -17.60
N SER A 293 7.95 -5.34 -17.83
CA SER A 293 6.49 -5.44 -17.91
C SER A 293 5.99 -6.68 -17.19
N VAL A 294 4.67 -6.79 -17.07
CA VAL A 294 4.00 -8.00 -16.56
C VAL A 294 3.43 -8.75 -17.75
N ASP A 295 3.59 -10.06 -17.76
CA ASP A 295 2.88 -10.94 -18.66
C ASP A 295 1.46 -11.20 -18.13
N THR A 296 0.46 -10.76 -18.88
CA THR A 296 -0.95 -10.84 -18.45
C THR A 296 -1.47 -12.28 -18.32
N ALA A 297 -0.92 -13.21 -19.10
CA ALA A 297 -1.37 -14.61 -19.06
C ALA A 297 -0.96 -15.33 -17.77
N THR A 298 0.19 -14.97 -17.21
CA THR A 298 0.81 -15.69 -16.08
C THR A 298 1.03 -14.85 -14.83
N GLY A 299 1.02 -13.52 -14.96
CA GLY A 299 1.40 -12.59 -13.90
C GLY A 299 2.90 -12.48 -13.64
N ALA A 300 3.70 -13.18 -14.43
CA ALA A 300 5.15 -13.14 -14.31
C ALA A 300 5.70 -11.78 -14.78
N LEU A 301 6.76 -11.32 -14.13
CA LEU A 301 7.51 -10.15 -14.58
C LEU A 301 8.49 -10.57 -15.66
N LYS A 302 8.54 -9.79 -16.73
CA LYS A 302 9.44 -10.02 -17.86
C LYS A 302 10.15 -8.74 -18.28
N TRP A 303 11.27 -8.93 -18.96
CA TRP A 303 12.05 -7.88 -19.56
C TRP A 303 12.15 -8.11 -21.06
N THR A 304 11.91 -7.05 -21.81
CA THR A 304 11.94 -7.04 -23.27
C THR A 304 12.68 -5.79 -23.73
N ARG A 305 13.25 -5.83 -24.94
CA ARG A 305 13.85 -4.66 -25.57
C ARG A 305 13.13 -4.39 -26.89
N PRO A 306 12.71 -3.14 -27.17
CA PRO A 306 12.09 -2.82 -28.45
C PRO A 306 12.96 -3.25 -29.64
N GLY A 307 12.37 -4.00 -30.57
CA GLY A 307 13.07 -4.52 -31.76
C GLY A 307 13.87 -5.81 -31.52
N ASP A 308 13.76 -6.40 -30.34
CA ASP A 308 14.32 -7.71 -29.99
C ASP A 308 13.20 -8.70 -29.66
N ASP A 309 13.35 -9.94 -30.12
CA ASP A 309 12.40 -11.02 -29.81
C ASP A 309 12.76 -11.73 -28.49
N GLU A 310 13.91 -11.41 -27.89
CA GLU A 310 14.33 -11.98 -26.60
C GLU A 310 13.43 -11.49 -25.45
N VAL A 311 12.83 -12.44 -24.75
CA VAL A 311 12.07 -12.23 -23.51
C VAL A 311 12.85 -12.87 -22.36
N VAL A 312 13.22 -12.06 -21.36
CA VAL A 312 13.87 -12.56 -20.13
C VAL A 312 12.88 -12.51 -18.98
N TRP A 313 12.58 -13.67 -18.40
CA TRP A 313 11.67 -13.79 -17.25
C TRP A 313 12.39 -13.46 -15.95
N GLU A 314 11.83 -12.53 -15.17
CA GLU A 314 12.33 -12.18 -13.84
C GLU A 314 11.72 -13.06 -12.74
N THR A 315 10.47 -13.48 -12.92
CA THR A 315 9.73 -14.31 -11.97
C THR A 315 9.02 -15.45 -12.69
N ASP A 316 8.60 -16.46 -11.92
CA ASP A 316 7.65 -17.47 -12.38
C ASP A 316 6.21 -16.91 -12.44
N ALA A 317 5.29 -17.76 -12.90
CA ALA A 317 3.85 -17.47 -12.95
C ALA A 317 3.22 -17.41 -11.55
N PHE A 318 2.19 -16.58 -11.40
CA PHE A 318 1.44 -16.37 -10.16
C PHE A 318 -0.06 -16.70 -10.27
N TRP A 319 -0.57 -16.94 -11.48
CA TRP A 319 -1.91 -17.46 -11.74
C TRP A 319 -1.95 -18.24 -13.05
#